data_AF-A0A7C3SCE8-F1
#
_entry.id   AF-A0A7C3SCE8-F1
#
_cell.length_a   1.000
_cell.length_b   1.000
_cell.length_c   1.000
_cell.angle_alpha   90.00
_cell.angle_beta   90.00
_cell.angle_gamma   90.00
#
_symmetry.space_group_name_H-M   'P 1'
#
loop_
_entity.id
_entity.type
_entity.pdbx_description
1 polymer ?
#
loop_
_entity_poly.entity_id
_entity_poly.type
_entity_poly.pdbx_seq_one_letter_code
_entity_poly.pdbx_strand_id
1 'polypeptide(L)'
;MVRGLQNQKRRCKAMTCVYCGGQRFERRSVDLPIYRDGKIVGIVRDIEVDVCVQCGEFYLDEDAIERMEKEKERLISRATTVAP
;
A
#
# COMPACT_ATOMS: atom_id res chain seq x y z
N MET A 1 -25.87 40.14 2.13
CA MET A 1 -26.27 38.81 1.60
C MET A 1 -25.12 38.22 0.80
N VAL A 2 -24.41 37.21 1.33
CA VAL A 2 -23.80 36.09 0.56
C VAL A 2 -23.59 34.96 1.59
N ARG A 3 -24.64 34.22 1.96
CA ARG A 3 -24.97 32.87 1.44
C ARG A 3 -23.73 31.99 1.27
N GLY A 4 -23.57 30.97 2.12
CA GLY A 4 -22.61 29.91 1.80
C GLY A 4 -22.20 28.91 2.87
N LEU A 5 -22.84 28.80 4.04
CA LEU A 5 -22.78 27.55 4.81
C LEU A 5 -23.38 26.42 3.95
N GLN A 6 -22.55 25.61 3.30
CA GLN A 6 -22.83 24.23 2.84
C GLN A 6 -21.73 23.79 1.87
N ASN A 7 -20.71 23.05 2.33
CA ASN A 7 -20.32 21.79 1.66
C ASN A 7 -19.36 20.93 2.50
N GLN A 8 -19.69 20.69 3.77
CA GLN A 8 -19.18 19.49 4.44
C GLN A 8 -19.97 18.29 3.89
N LYS A 9 -19.49 17.66 2.80
CA LYS A 9 -19.85 16.28 2.41
C LYS A 9 -18.89 15.74 1.34
N ARG A 10 -18.01 14.83 1.78
CA ARG A 10 -17.40 13.70 1.02
C ARG A 10 -16.26 14.09 0.05
N ARG A 11 -15.02 14.22 0.51
CA ARG A 11 -14.06 13.11 0.76
C ARG A 11 -13.81 12.21 -0.46
N CYS A 12 -13.52 12.81 -1.61
CA CYS A 12 -12.59 12.23 -2.59
C CYS A 12 -11.35 13.11 -2.54
N LYS A 13 -10.38 12.80 -1.67
CA LYS A 13 -9.05 13.39 -1.81
C LYS A 13 -8.58 12.82 -3.15
N ALA A 14 -8.66 13.62 -4.21
CA ALA A 14 -8.23 13.20 -5.54
C ALA A 14 -6.75 12.84 -5.41
N MET A 15 -6.47 11.54 -5.32
CA MET A 15 -5.11 11.05 -5.29
C MET A 15 -4.54 11.35 -6.66
N THR A 16 -3.35 11.93 -6.69
CA THR A 16 -2.59 12.18 -7.92
C THR A 16 -1.38 11.28 -7.87
N CYS A 17 -1.16 10.50 -8.92
CA CYS A 17 0.01 9.67 -9.05
C CYS A 17 1.25 10.55 -9.02
N VAL A 18 2.17 10.28 -8.09
CA VAL A 18 3.39 11.06 -7.91
C VAL A 18 4.38 10.88 -9.07
N TYR A 19 4.21 9.83 -9.88
CA TYR A 19 5.09 9.52 -11.02
C TYR A 19 4.59 10.09 -12.34
N CYS A 20 3.29 9.97 -12.65
CA CYS A 20 2.75 10.40 -13.96
C CYS A 20 1.71 11.51 -13.88
N GLY A 21 1.29 11.94 -12.68
CA GLY A 21 0.23 12.95 -12.51
C GLY A 21 -1.19 12.43 -12.76
N GLY A 22 -1.35 11.14 -13.03
CA GLY A 22 -2.65 10.52 -13.27
C GLY A 22 -3.57 10.54 -12.05
N GLN A 23 -4.88 10.64 -12.30
CA GLN A 23 -5.89 10.78 -11.24
C GLN A 23 -6.84 9.58 -11.16
N ARG A 24 -6.69 8.60 -12.06
CA ARG A 24 -7.49 7.38 -12.09
C ARG A 24 -6.73 6.25 -11.44
N PHE A 25 -7.34 5.68 -10.41
CA PHE A 25 -6.82 4.56 -9.64
C PHE A 25 -7.85 3.44 -9.59
N GLU A 26 -7.36 2.22 -9.55
CA GLU A 26 -8.15 1.02 -9.36
C GLU A 26 -7.60 0.19 -8.22
N ARG A 27 -8.50 -0.36 -7.40
CA ARG A 27 -8.17 -1.31 -6.35
C ARG A 27 -7.81 -2.66 -6.98
N ARG A 28 -6.63 -3.19 -6.66
CA ARG A 28 -6.18 -4.51 -7.07
C ARG A 28 -5.56 -5.26 -5.90
N SER A 29 -5.67 -6.58 -5.95
CA SER A 29 -4.96 -7.49 -5.05
C SER A 29 -3.63 -7.89 -5.69
N VAL A 30 -2.53 -7.76 -4.95
CA VAL A 30 -1.17 -8.12 -5.39
C VAL A 30 -0.42 -8.94 -4.33
N ASP A 31 0.54 -9.73 -4.79
CA ASP A 31 1.46 -10.46 -3.93
C ASP A 31 2.79 -9.69 -3.83
N LEU A 32 3.21 -9.36 -2.61
CA LEU A 32 4.42 -8.56 -2.37
C LEU A 32 5.50 -9.38 -1.65
N PRO A 33 6.73 -9.45 -2.20
CA PRO A 33 7.84 -10.10 -1.53
C PRO A 33 8.34 -9.26 -0.35
N ILE A 34 8.67 -9.94 0.75
CA ILE A 34 9.39 -9.36 1.89
C ILE A 34 10.88 -9.63 1.70
N TYR A 35 11.67 -8.57 1.72
CA TYR A 35 13.12 -8.64 1.63
C TYR A 35 13.80 -8.47 2.99
N ARG A 36 14.88 -9.23 3.20
CA ARG A 36 15.84 -9.07 4.29
C ARG A 36 17.24 -9.28 3.72
N ASP A 37 18.15 -8.32 3.94
CA ASP A 37 19.55 -8.39 3.46
C ASP A 37 19.66 -8.71 1.96
N GLY A 38 18.76 -8.12 1.15
CA GLY A 38 18.69 -8.34 -0.31
C GLY A 38 18.10 -9.70 -0.73
N LYS A 39 17.70 -10.56 0.21
CA LYS A 39 17.08 -11.87 -0.07
C LYS A 39 15.58 -11.84 0.21
N ILE A 40 14.81 -12.56 -0.59
CA ILE A 40 13.38 -12.76 -0.35
C ILE A 40 13.23 -13.75 0.81
N VAL A 41 12.60 -13.33 1.90
CA VAL A 41 12.34 -14.15 3.10
C VAL A 41 10.88 -14.58 3.24
N GLY A 42 10.00 -14.02 2.42
CA GLY A 42 8.60 -14.43 2.34
C GLY A 42 7.84 -13.64 1.28
N ILE A 43 6.58 -14.02 1.06
CA ILE A 43 5.65 -13.33 0.16
C ILE A 43 4.37 -13.11 0.96
N VAL A 44 3.91 -11.86 1.05
CA VAL A 44 2.59 -11.54 1.58
C VAL A 44 1.62 -11.52 0.42
N ARG A 45 0.59 -12.35 0.52
CA ARG A 45 -0.42 -12.49 -0.53
C ARG A 45 -1.63 -11.64 -0.24
N ASP A 46 -2.36 -11.34 -1.30
CA ASP A 46 -3.64 -10.67 -1.24
C ASP A 46 -3.57 -9.31 -0.52
N ILE A 47 -2.61 -8.48 -0.94
CA ILE A 47 -2.49 -7.09 -0.49
C ILE A 47 -3.29 -6.19 -1.42
N GLU A 48 -4.25 -5.49 -0.86
CA GLU A 48 -5.05 -4.49 -1.56
C GLU A 48 -4.20 -3.24 -1.78
N VAL A 49 -4.08 -2.82 -3.05
CA VAL A 49 -3.34 -1.63 -3.46
C VAL A 49 -4.17 -0.79 -4.42
N ASP A 50 -3.92 0.51 -4.41
CA ASP A 50 -4.42 1.42 -5.43
C ASP A 50 -3.41 1.49 -6.58
N VAL A 51 -3.80 1.03 -7.77
CA VAL A 51 -2.96 1.04 -8.97
C VAL A 51 -3.38 2.20 -9.86
N CYS A 52 -2.42 3.04 -10.25
CA CYS A 52 -2.65 4.07 -11.24
C CYS A 52 -2.94 3.41 -12.59
N VAL A 53 -4.13 3.65 -13.15
CA VAL A 53 -4.56 3.08 -14.43
C VAL A 53 -3.70 3.54 -15.61
N GLN A 54 -3.01 4.68 -15.45
CA GLN A 54 -2.22 5.29 -16.52
C GLN A 54 -0.79 4.75 -16.61
N CYS A 55 -0.08 4.62 -15.49
CA CYS A 55 1.33 4.17 -15.49
C CYS A 55 1.57 2.83 -14.80
N GLY A 56 0.55 2.27 -14.13
CA GLY A 56 0.66 0.99 -13.40
C GLY A 56 1.32 1.09 -12.03
N GLU A 57 1.65 2.31 -11.56
CA GLU A 57 2.22 2.48 -10.22
C GLU A 57 1.20 2.07 -9.15
N PHE A 58 1.64 1.28 -8.17
CA PHE A 58 0.78 0.88 -7.05
C PHE A 58 1.13 1.64 -5.77
N TYR A 59 0.12 1.90 -4.97
CA TYR A 59 0.24 2.59 -3.68
C TYR A 59 -0.33 1.70 -2.58
N LEU A 60 0.41 1.60 -1.49
CA LEU A 60 0.01 0.87 -0.30
C LEU A 60 -0.72 1.84 0.64
N ASP A 61 -1.88 1.43 1.13
CA ASP A 61 -2.56 2.11 2.23
C ASP A 61 -1.94 1.74 3.59
N GLU A 62 -2.39 2.41 4.64
CA GLU A 62 -1.88 2.20 6.01
C GLU A 62 -2.09 0.76 6.49
N ASP A 63 -3.25 0.17 6.18
CA ASP A 63 -3.57 -1.22 6.52
C ASP A 63 -2.63 -2.21 5.80
N ALA A 64 -2.33 -1.98 4.53
CA ALA A 64 -1.41 -2.79 3.74
C ALA A 64 0.04 -2.67 4.27
N ILE A 65 0.47 -1.46 4.65
CA ILE A 65 1.79 -1.23 5.25
C ILE A 65 1.91 -1.96 6.58
N GLU A 66 0.93 -1.81 7.47
CA GLU A 66 0.94 -2.48 8.79
C GLU A 66 1.00 -4.01 8.63
N ARG A 67 0.23 -4.56 7.68
CA ARG A 67 0.23 -6.00 7.40
C ARG A 67 1.59 -6.48 6.88
N MET A 68 2.23 -5.71 6.00
CA MET A 68 3.57 -6.02 5.49
C MET A 68 4.62 -5.98 6.62
N GLU A 69 4.56 -4.98 7.50
CA GLU A 69 5.47 -4.85 8.64
C GLU A 69 5.32 -6.00 9.63
N LYS A 70 4.08 -6.36 9.97
CA LYS A 70 3.77 -7.46 10.88
C LYS A 70 4.26 -8.81 10.35
N GLU A 71 4.05 -9.11 9.08
CA GLU A 71 4.57 -10.35 8.48
C GLU A 71 6.10 -10.32 8.38
N LYS A 72 6.71 -9.17 8.12
CA LYS A 72 8.17 -9.01 8.16
C LYS A 72 8.74 -9.33 9.55
N GLU A 73 8.18 -8.76 10.62
CA GLU A 73 8.60 -9.07 11.99
C GLU A 73 8.43 -10.55 12.34
N ARG A 74 7.31 -11.15 11.93
CA ARG A 74 7.04 -12.58 12.11
C ARG A 74 8.05 -13.47 11.39
N LEU A 75 8.46 -13.12 10.17
CA LEU A 75 9.45 -13.87 9.40
C LEU A 75 10.86 -13.67 9.96
N ILE A 76 11.20 -12.46 10.40
CA ILE A 76 12.49 -12.15 11.02
C ILE A 76 12.66 -12.92 12.33
N SER A 77 11.65 -12.91 13.21
CA SER A 77 11.69 -13.61 14.51
C SER A 77 11.81 -15.13 14.39
N ARG A 78 11.23 -15.72 13.33
CA ARG A 78 11.39 -17.14 12.99
C ARG A 78 12.76 -17.47 12.42
N ALA A 79 13.39 -16.55 11.70
CA ALA A 79 14.72 -16.77 11.15
C ALA A 79 15.82 -16.74 12.23
N THR A 80 15.64 -15.98 13.33
CA THR A 80 16.59 -15.94 14.46
C THR A 80 16.56 -17.19 15.35
N THR A 81 15.55 -18.05 15.22
CA THR A 81 15.47 -19.32 15.98
C THR A 81 16.15 -20.50 15.27
N VAL A 82 16.69 -20.29 14.07
CA VAL A 82 17.50 -21.26 13.33
C VAL A 82 18.93 -20.73 13.16
N ALA A 83 19.51 -20.20 14.23
CA ALA A 83 20.94 -19.97 14.32
C ALA A 83 21.56 -21.22 14.99
N PRO A 84 22.49 -21.95 14.33
CA PRO A 84 23.22 -23.06 14.93
C PRO A 84 24.19 -22.61 16.04
#